data_AF-A0A482DVL7-F1
#
_entry.id   AF-A0A482DVL7-F1
#
_cell.length_a   1.000
_cell.length_b   1.000
_cell.length_c   1.000
_cell.angle_alpha   90.00
_cell.angle_beta   90.00
_cell.angle_gamma   90.00
#
_symmetry.space_group_name_H-M   'P 1'
#
loop_
_entity.id
_entity.type
_entity.pdbx_description
1 polymer ?
#
loop_
_entity_poly.entity_id
_entity_poly.type
_entity_poly.pdbx_seq_one_letter_code
_entity_poly.pdbx_strand_id
1 'polypeptide(L)'
;MHKRYLTSIIENMVNQDVLKFTMNPWFITGFSDGEASFIVYVQKSKNVKIGWVTWLAFEINIMKKDLSILESIMSYLGVGKIYHKSNGSCVYNVRSIEEISVIIAHFDKYPLITQKHADFLLFKAVFEIIKNKDHLTEKGFHRVLALKASINKGLSAELTKAFPNIIPVVRPQFSCDSKVTEPNWLAGFTTAEGCFLVRVMNKPNNNTHVLLQFKLCQHIRDEKLFRSIVDFLGCGRVYTNKRSVDFFYY
;
A
#
# COMPACT_ATOMS: atom_id res chain seq x y z
N MET A 1 10.59 -14.71 -40.40
CA MET A 1 9.21 -14.17 -40.41
C MET A 1 8.69 -13.85 -39.00
N HIS A 2 8.68 -14.80 -38.06
CA HIS A 2 8.10 -14.58 -36.72
C HIS A 2 8.70 -13.42 -35.90
N LYS A 3 10.03 -13.24 -35.93
CA LYS A 3 10.68 -12.16 -35.15
C LYS A 3 10.27 -10.77 -35.64
N ARG A 4 10.14 -10.55 -36.95
CA ARG A 4 9.68 -9.29 -37.55
C ARG A 4 8.20 -8.99 -37.24
N TYR A 5 7.35 -10.00 -37.23
CA TYR A 5 5.93 -9.86 -36.87
C TYR A 5 5.75 -9.47 -35.39
N LEU A 6 6.52 -10.09 -34.49
CA LEU A 6 6.51 -9.76 -33.07
C LEU A 6 7.05 -8.35 -32.81
N THR A 7 8.11 -7.96 -33.51
CA THR A 7 8.66 -6.60 -33.45
C THR A 7 7.64 -5.56 -33.93
N SER A 8 6.91 -5.81 -35.03
CA SER A 8 5.88 -4.88 -35.52
C SER A 8 4.68 -4.74 -34.57
N ILE A 9 4.31 -5.78 -33.82
CA ILE A 9 3.24 -5.68 -32.81
C ILE A 9 3.67 -4.77 -31.66
N ILE A 10 4.90 -4.93 -31.18
CA ILE A 10 5.44 -4.13 -30.07
C ILE A 10 5.63 -2.67 -30.52
N GLU A 11 6.18 -2.44 -31.71
CA GLU A 11 6.38 -1.09 -32.27
C GLU A 11 5.06 -0.34 -32.45
N ASN A 12 3.98 -1.03 -32.83
CA ASN A 12 2.64 -0.44 -32.93
C ASN A 12 1.99 -0.11 -31.57
N MET A 13 2.43 -0.74 -30.47
CA MET A 13 1.93 -0.46 -29.11
C MET A 13 2.70 0.68 -28.42
N VAL A 14 3.95 0.94 -28.84
CA VAL A 14 4.84 1.93 -28.21
C VAL A 14 4.66 3.34 -28.80
N ASN A 15 4.08 3.47 -29.99
CA ASN A 15 3.72 4.76 -30.58
C ASN A 15 2.39 5.30 -30.01
N GLN A 16 2.43 5.75 -28.76
CA GLN A 16 1.52 6.80 -28.31
C GLN A 16 2.34 7.90 -27.65
N ASP A 17 2.09 9.13 -28.10
CA ASP A 17 2.75 10.36 -27.69
C ASP A 17 2.96 10.42 -26.16
N VAL A 18 4.16 10.84 -25.77
CA VAL A 18 4.52 11.11 -24.37
C VAL A 18 3.80 12.38 -23.93
N LEU A 19 2.48 12.27 -23.77
CA LEU A 19 1.70 13.18 -22.94
C LEU A 19 2.34 13.15 -21.57
N LYS A 20 2.60 14.33 -21.01
CA LYS A 20 3.08 14.51 -19.64
C LYS A 20 1.99 13.98 -18.71
N PHE A 21 1.98 12.66 -18.48
CA PHE A 21 0.93 11.94 -17.78
C PHE A 21 0.97 12.40 -16.32
N THR A 22 0.02 13.25 -15.95
CA THR A 22 -0.15 13.61 -14.55
C THR A 22 -0.83 12.43 -13.88
N MET A 23 -0.17 11.84 -12.89
CA MET A 23 -0.71 10.66 -12.20
C MET A 23 -2.10 10.94 -11.64
N ASN A 24 -3.03 10.01 -11.86
CA ASN A 24 -4.36 10.11 -11.30
C ASN A 24 -4.30 9.87 -9.77
N PRO A 25 -4.95 10.70 -8.93
CA PRO A 25 -4.94 10.53 -7.48
C PRO A 25 -5.49 9.18 -7.01
N TRP A 26 -6.52 8.66 -7.68
CA TRP A 26 -7.07 7.34 -7.35
C TRP A 26 -6.10 6.22 -7.70
N PHE A 27 -5.27 6.38 -8.73
CA PHE A 27 -4.17 5.45 -9.00
C PHE A 27 -3.19 5.41 -7.83
N ILE A 28 -2.80 6.58 -7.29
CA ILE A 28 -1.93 6.65 -6.10
C ILE A 28 -2.57 5.94 -4.92
N THR A 29 -3.87 6.18 -4.69
CA THR A 29 -4.60 5.52 -3.60
C THR A 29 -4.66 4.01 -3.77
N GLY A 30 -4.98 3.51 -4.97
CA GLY A 30 -5.00 2.08 -5.28
C GLY A 30 -3.64 1.43 -5.14
N PHE A 31 -2.59 2.06 -5.68
CA PHE A 31 -1.22 1.57 -5.54
C PHE A 31 -0.78 1.56 -4.07
N SER A 32 -1.18 2.58 -3.30
CA SER A 32 -0.90 2.65 -1.87
C SER A 32 -1.67 1.60 -1.07
N ASP A 33 -2.90 1.25 -1.47
CA ASP A 33 -3.68 0.15 -0.90
C ASP A 33 -2.98 -1.21 -1.08
N GLY A 34 -2.14 -1.38 -2.09
CA GLY A 34 -1.20 -2.51 -2.21
C GLY A 34 0.10 -2.30 -1.42
N GLU A 35 0.95 -1.36 -1.86
CA GLU A 35 2.37 -1.30 -1.48
C GLU A 35 2.71 -0.37 -0.30
N ALA A 36 1.86 0.61 0.02
CA ALA A 36 2.22 1.61 1.02
C ALA A 36 2.10 1.12 2.47
N SER A 37 2.86 1.76 3.36
CA SER A 37 2.81 1.53 4.79
C SER A 37 2.79 2.84 5.58
N PHE A 38 1.88 2.92 6.55
CA PHE A 38 1.80 3.99 7.54
C PHE A 38 2.51 3.52 8.81
N ILE A 39 3.61 4.19 9.16
CA ILE A 39 4.53 3.70 10.20
C ILE A 39 4.65 4.72 11.32
N VAL A 40 4.47 4.25 12.54
CA VAL A 40 4.82 4.97 13.78
C VAL A 40 6.11 4.37 14.32
N TYR A 41 7.20 5.13 14.25
CA TYR A 41 8.48 4.72 14.83
C TYR A 41 8.55 5.16 16.28
N VAL A 42 9.11 4.28 17.13
CA VAL A 42 9.41 4.56 18.53
C VAL A 42 10.78 3.94 18.82
N GLN A 43 11.73 4.74 19.27
CA GLN A 43 13.10 4.30 19.52
C GLN A 43 13.63 4.90 20.82
N LYS A 44 14.46 4.14 21.55
CA LYS A 44 15.17 4.66 22.73
C LYS A 44 16.10 5.81 22.33
N SER A 45 16.11 6.85 23.16
CA SER A 45 17.04 7.96 23.02
C SER A 45 17.41 8.51 24.38
N LYS A 46 18.71 8.74 24.59
CA LYS A 46 19.22 9.40 25.80
C LYS A 46 19.04 10.92 25.77
N ASN A 47 18.65 11.48 24.62
CA ASN A 47 18.60 12.92 24.39
C ASN A 47 17.23 13.55 24.70
N VAL A 48 16.27 12.76 25.22
CA VAL A 48 14.91 13.22 25.54
C VAL A 48 14.51 12.74 26.92
N LYS A 49 13.75 13.56 27.67
CA LYS A 49 13.39 13.29 29.07
C LYS A 49 12.64 11.97 29.26
N ILE A 50 11.77 11.61 28.31
CA ILE A 50 10.98 10.37 28.34
C ILE A 50 11.85 9.12 28.06
N GLY A 51 13.06 9.30 27.52
CA GLY A 51 13.93 8.18 27.11
C GLY A 51 13.57 7.55 25.76
N TRP A 52 12.55 8.07 25.08
CA TRP A 52 12.04 7.57 23.80
C TRP A 52 11.69 8.71 22.85
N VAL A 53 12.09 8.56 21.59
CA VAL A 53 11.70 9.43 20.48
C VAL A 53 10.65 8.74 19.62
N THR A 54 9.72 9.52 19.09
CA THR A 54 8.68 9.03 18.16
C THR A 54 8.65 9.92 16.93
N TRP A 55 8.49 9.31 15.76
CA TRP A 55 8.19 10.03 14.52
C TRP A 55 7.30 9.17 13.61
N LEU A 56 6.76 9.81 12.58
CA LEU A 56 5.92 9.16 11.57
C LEU A 56 6.69 8.94 10.28
N ALA A 57 6.28 7.92 9.53
CA ALA A 57 6.66 7.79 8.14
C ALA A 57 5.51 7.24 7.29
N PHE A 58 5.38 7.76 6.09
CA PHE A 58 4.71 7.09 4.98
C PHE A 58 5.80 6.50 4.08
N GLU A 59 5.73 5.21 3.80
CA GLU A 59 6.73 4.50 3.00
C GLU A 59 6.09 3.64 1.91
N ILE A 60 6.66 3.66 0.72
CA ILE A 60 6.39 2.71 -0.37
C ILE A 60 7.73 2.08 -0.75
N ASN A 61 7.84 0.76 -0.68
CA ASN A 61 9.09 0.03 -0.92
C ASN A 61 8.91 -1.00 -2.04
N ILE A 62 9.50 -0.74 -3.20
CA ILE A 62 9.38 -1.59 -4.39
C ILE A 62 10.75 -1.88 -5.01
N MET A 63 10.79 -2.75 -6.02
CA MET A 63 12.04 -3.09 -6.72
C MET A 63 12.51 -1.94 -7.62
N LYS A 64 13.83 -1.77 -7.78
CA LYS A 64 14.41 -0.68 -8.61
C LYS A 64 13.90 -0.64 -10.05
N LYS A 65 13.49 -1.77 -10.62
CA LYS A 65 12.91 -1.85 -11.98
C LYS A 65 11.64 -1.00 -12.12
N ASP A 66 10.95 -0.73 -11.02
CA ASP A 66 9.69 0.01 -10.96
C ASP A 66 9.88 1.44 -10.41
N LEU A 67 11.13 1.93 -10.35
CA LEU A 67 11.50 3.24 -9.78
C LEU A 67 10.68 4.40 -10.36
N SER A 68 10.35 4.37 -11.65
CA SER A 68 9.59 5.42 -12.33
C SER A 68 8.21 5.66 -11.70
N ILE A 69 7.61 4.63 -11.08
CA ILE A 69 6.35 4.76 -10.34
C ILE A 69 6.57 5.63 -9.09
N LEU A 70 7.64 5.38 -8.33
CA LEU A 70 7.96 6.20 -7.16
C LEU A 70 8.27 7.64 -7.55
N GLU A 71 9.01 7.85 -8.64
CA GLU A 71 9.31 9.20 -9.15
C GLU A 71 8.04 9.95 -9.54
N SER A 72 7.08 9.25 -10.15
CA SER A 72 5.80 9.82 -10.55
C SER A 72 4.90 10.13 -9.33
N ILE A 73 4.87 9.26 -8.32
CA ILE A 73 4.17 9.51 -7.04
C ILE A 73 4.78 10.71 -6.32
N MET A 74 6.11 10.76 -6.19
CA MET A 74 6.84 11.86 -5.56
C MET A 74 6.59 13.18 -6.27
N SER A 75 6.63 13.18 -7.61
CA SER A 75 6.33 14.35 -8.44
C SER A 75 4.90 14.85 -8.23
N TYR A 76 3.92 13.94 -8.17
CA TYR A 76 2.52 14.30 -7.93
C TYR A 76 2.29 14.89 -6.53
N LEU A 77 2.81 14.22 -5.50
CA LEU A 77 2.61 14.63 -4.10
C LEU A 77 3.45 15.87 -3.75
N GLY A 78 4.52 16.13 -4.50
CA GLY A 78 5.41 17.29 -4.29
C GLY A 78 6.24 17.22 -3.01
N VAL A 79 6.28 16.07 -2.35
CA VAL A 79 6.95 15.86 -1.06
C VAL A 79 7.68 14.52 -0.98
N GLY A 80 8.56 14.37 0.00
CA GLY A 80 9.25 13.12 0.27
C GLY A 80 10.52 12.93 -0.57
N LYS A 81 11.19 11.78 -0.32
CA LYS A 81 12.47 11.44 -0.93
C LYS A 81 12.51 9.97 -1.31
N ILE A 82 13.27 9.64 -2.35
CA ILE A 82 13.51 8.27 -2.76
C ILE A 82 14.92 7.85 -2.34
N TYR A 83 15.02 6.69 -1.69
CA TYR A 83 16.27 6.09 -1.24
C TYR A 83 16.49 4.74 -1.92
N HIS A 84 17.72 4.49 -2.37
CA HIS A 84 18.12 3.19 -2.92
C HIS A 84 18.74 2.31 -1.83
N LYS A 85 18.29 1.05 -1.75
CA LYS A 85 18.85 0.06 -0.83
C LYS A 85 19.83 -0.86 -1.55
N SER A 86 20.79 -1.39 -0.80
CA SER A 86 21.80 -2.33 -1.31
C SER A 86 21.22 -3.64 -1.85
N ASN A 87 20.03 -4.03 -1.40
CA ASN A 87 19.32 -5.23 -1.85
C ASN A 87 18.57 -5.06 -3.18
N GLY A 88 18.73 -3.92 -3.87
CA GLY A 88 18.08 -3.65 -5.15
C GLY A 88 16.64 -3.10 -5.07
N SER A 89 16.12 -2.86 -3.86
CA SER A 89 14.86 -2.13 -3.66
C SER A 89 15.08 -0.63 -3.55
N CYS A 90 14.03 0.15 -3.80
CA CYS A 90 13.96 1.58 -3.55
C CYS A 90 12.78 1.90 -2.63
N VAL A 91 12.94 2.93 -1.81
CA VAL A 91 11.92 3.38 -0.86
C VAL A 91 11.59 4.83 -1.12
N TYR A 92 10.34 5.12 -1.46
CA TYR A 92 9.78 6.44 -1.33
C TYR A 92 9.40 6.64 0.14
N ASN A 93 9.93 7.70 0.77
CA ASN A 93 9.79 7.96 2.19
C ASN A 93 9.42 9.43 2.44
N VAL A 94 8.41 9.64 3.26
CA VAL A 94 7.95 10.95 3.75
C VAL A 94 8.00 10.94 5.28
N ARG A 95 8.63 11.94 5.90
CA ARG A 95 8.88 11.92 7.37
C ARG A 95 8.67 13.24 8.09
N SER A 96 8.84 14.39 7.44
CA SER A 96 8.60 15.65 8.16
C SER A 96 7.12 15.82 8.47
N ILE A 97 6.79 16.53 9.55
CA ILE A 97 5.40 16.75 9.95
C ILE A 97 4.67 17.56 8.88
N GLU A 98 5.35 18.52 8.27
CA GLU A 98 4.83 19.34 7.18
C GLU A 98 4.49 18.48 5.96
N GLU A 99 5.39 17.59 5.54
CA GLU A 99 5.15 16.71 4.39
C GLU A 99 4.10 15.63 4.69
N ILE A 100 4.08 15.06 5.90
CA ILE A 100 3.04 14.10 6.31
C ILE A 100 1.65 14.73 6.27
N SER A 101 1.52 16.04 6.50
CA SER A 101 0.23 16.73 6.35
C SER A 101 -0.32 16.65 4.91
N VAL A 102 0.56 16.65 3.90
CA VAL A 102 0.18 16.44 2.49
C VAL A 102 -0.32 15.02 2.25
N ILE A 103 0.34 14.03 2.86
CA ILE A 103 -0.08 12.62 2.79
C ILE A 103 -1.48 12.43 3.42
N ILE A 104 -1.71 13.05 4.58
CA ILE A 104 -3.02 13.02 5.24
C ILE A 104 -4.08 13.69 4.38
N ALA A 105 -3.79 14.86 3.82
CA ALA A 105 -4.71 15.56 2.94
C ALA A 105 -5.08 14.75 1.68
N HIS A 106 -4.11 14.03 1.09
CA HIS A 106 -4.37 13.14 -0.04
C HIS A 106 -5.36 12.03 0.33
N PHE A 107 -5.10 11.29 1.41
CA PHE A 107 -5.94 10.14 1.80
C PHE A 107 -7.26 10.54 2.48
N ASP A 108 -7.39 11.76 3.00
CA ASP A 108 -8.69 12.32 3.39
C ASP A 108 -9.57 12.59 2.16
N LYS A 109 -8.97 13.05 1.05
CA LYS A 109 -9.68 13.35 -0.19
C LYS A 109 -9.92 12.12 -1.06
N TYR A 110 -8.99 11.17 -1.05
CA TYR A 110 -9.02 9.93 -1.82
C TYR A 110 -8.81 8.73 -0.89
N PRO A 111 -9.84 8.33 -0.12
CA PRO A 111 -9.70 7.33 0.93
C PRO A 111 -9.27 5.96 0.43
N LEU A 112 -8.42 5.30 1.23
CA LEU A 112 -8.07 3.90 1.07
C LEU A 112 -9.29 3.01 1.31
N ILE A 113 -9.38 1.89 0.61
CA ILE A 113 -10.52 0.96 0.71
C ILE A 113 -10.14 -0.46 1.15
N THR A 114 -8.86 -0.73 1.41
CA THR A 114 -8.44 -1.95 2.12
C THR A 114 -8.47 -1.75 3.64
N GLN A 115 -8.22 -2.82 4.41
CA GLN A 115 -7.99 -2.74 5.86
C GLN A 115 -6.85 -1.79 6.27
N LYS A 116 -6.00 -1.35 5.32
CA LYS A 116 -4.98 -0.31 5.53
C LYS A 116 -5.58 1.05 5.89
N HIS A 117 -6.83 1.32 5.51
CA HIS A 117 -7.52 2.54 5.92
C HIS A 117 -7.59 2.69 7.45
N ALA A 118 -7.78 1.58 8.19
CA ALA A 118 -7.74 1.62 9.65
C ALA A 118 -6.34 1.96 10.20
N ASP A 119 -5.26 1.52 9.53
CA ASP A 119 -3.89 1.95 9.88
C ASP A 119 -3.70 3.46 9.61
N PHE A 120 -4.22 3.96 8.49
CA PHE A 120 -4.20 5.38 8.16
C PHE A 120 -4.93 6.24 9.21
N LEU A 121 -6.13 5.84 9.66
CA LEU A 121 -6.87 6.60 10.68
C LEU A 121 -6.12 6.66 12.02
N LEU A 122 -5.53 5.54 12.45
CA LEU A 122 -4.71 5.51 13.66
C LEU A 122 -3.42 6.33 13.50
N PHE A 123 -2.79 6.26 12.33
CA PHE A 123 -1.63 7.08 11.97
C PHE A 123 -1.95 8.57 12.01
N LYS A 124 -3.09 8.98 11.46
CA LYS A 124 -3.59 10.36 11.49
C LYS A 124 -3.83 10.84 12.93
N ALA A 125 -4.36 9.97 13.81
CA ALA A 125 -4.49 10.31 15.23
C ALA A 125 -3.13 10.53 15.91
N VAL A 126 -2.11 9.72 15.59
CA VAL A 126 -0.74 9.94 16.08
C VAL A 126 -0.14 11.23 15.52
N PHE A 127 -0.42 11.57 14.26
CA PHE A 127 0.01 12.82 13.65
C PHE A 127 -0.47 14.04 14.43
N GLU A 128 -1.73 14.10 14.84
CA GLU A 128 -2.24 15.23 15.63
C GLU A 128 -1.53 15.34 17.00
N ILE A 129 -1.24 14.22 17.66
CA ILE A 129 -0.47 14.22 18.92
C ILE A 129 0.96 14.75 18.70
N ILE A 130 1.59 14.38 17.58
CA ILE A 130 2.95 14.81 17.29
C ILE A 130 3.00 16.29 16.88
N LYS A 131 2.07 16.70 16.01
CA LYS A 131 1.89 18.09 15.55
C LYS A 131 1.69 19.05 16.72
N ASN A 132 0.91 18.67 17.72
CA ASN A 132 0.67 19.46 18.93
C ASN A 132 1.80 19.34 19.98
N LYS A 133 2.86 18.58 19.70
CA LYS A 133 3.97 18.28 20.61
C LYS A 133 3.58 17.53 21.90
N ASP A 134 2.36 17.04 22.01
CA ASP A 134 1.85 16.30 23.17
C ASP A 134 2.64 15.01 23.44
N HIS A 135 3.20 14.39 22.38
CA HIS A 135 4.08 13.22 22.48
C HIS A 135 5.33 13.44 23.35
N LEU A 136 5.69 14.69 23.67
CA LEU A 136 6.78 15.04 24.58
C LEU A 136 6.38 14.96 26.06
N THR A 137 5.10 14.70 26.35
CA THR A 137 4.59 14.43 27.70
C THR A 137 4.42 12.93 27.91
N GLU A 138 4.53 12.47 29.15
CA GLU A 138 4.32 11.06 29.47
C GLU A 138 2.93 10.57 29.03
N LYS A 139 1.89 11.35 29.32
CA LYS A 139 0.51 11.06 28.92
C LYS A 139 0.34 10.98 27.40
N GLY A 140 0.91 11.93 26.65
CA GLY A 140 0.83 11.94 25.19
C GLY A 140 1.61 10.78 24.57
N PHE A 141 2.80 10.46 25.11
CA PHE A 141 3.57 9.31 24.66
C PHE A 141 2.85 7.97 24.91
N HIS A 142 2.20 7.79 26.06
CA HIS A 142 1.37 6.61 26.32
C HIS A 142 0.20 6.49 25.35
N ARG A 143 -0.43 7.61 24.96
CA ARG A 143 -1.47 7.63 23.90
C ARG A 143 -0.91 7.20 22.55
N VAL A 144 0.30 7.65 22.18
CA VAL A 144 0.98 7.18 20.96
C VAL A 144 1.21 5.67 21.00
N LEU A 145 1.67 5.13 22.12
CA LEU A 145 1.87 3.68 22.27
C LEU A 145 0.56 2.90 22.14
N ALA A 146 -0.53 3.37 22.75
CA ALA A 146 -1.84 2.75 22.65
C ALA A 146 -2.37 2.72 21.20
N LEU A 147 -2.14 3.80 20.43
CA LEU A 147 -2.48 3.84 19.00
C LEU A 147 -1.56 2.90 18.19
N LYS A 148 -0.25 2.98 18.40
CA LYS A 148 0.76 2.15 17.72
C LYS A 148 0.52 0.66 17.93
N ALA A 149 0.06 0.26 19.12
CA ALA A 149 -0.26 -1.12 19.43
C ALA A 149 -1.31 -1.75 18.48
N SER A 150 -2.12 -0.91 17.82
CA SER A 150 -3.17 -1.34 16.89
C SER A 150 -2.86 -1.05 15.42
N ILE A 151 -1.67 -0.53 15.12
CA ILE A 151 -1.16 -0.27 13.76
C ILE A 151 -0.25 -1.43 13.32
N ASN A 152 -0.44 -1.92 12.09
CA ASN A 152 0.39 -2.97 11.50
C ASN A 152 0.54 -4.22 12.41
N LYS A 153 1.76 -4.46 12.91
CA LYS A 153 2.11 -5.59 13.79
C LYS A 153 2.10 -5.22 15.28
N GLY A 154 1.68 -4.00 15.63
CA GLY A 154 1.63 -3.51 17.00
C GLY A 154 2.99 -3.12 17.59
N LEU A 155 3.13 -3.30 18.91
CA LEU A 155 4.35 -3.00 19.65
C LEU A 155 5.40 -4.10 19.45
N SER A 156 6.68 -3.70 19.38
CA SER A 156 7.80 -4.66 19.40
C SER A 156 7.92 -5.30 20.78
N ALA A 157 8.58 -6.46 20.87
CA ALA A 157 8.84 -7.14 22.14
C ALA A 157 9.56 -6.22 23.15
N GLU A 158 10.46 -5.35 22.68
CA GLU A 158 11.13 -4.36 23.52
C GLU A 158 10.15 -3.32 24.10
N LEU A 159 9.24 -2.81 23.28
CA LEU A 159 8.22 -1.85 23.72
C LEU A 159 7.21 -2.49 24.67
N THR A 160 6.77 -3.72 24.39
CA THR A 160 5.87 -4.46 25.28
C THR A 160 6.52 -4.71 26.64
N LYS A 161 7.83 -5.02 26.67
CA LYS A 161 8.58 -5.18 27.93
C LYS A 161 8.72 -3.86 28.69
N ALA A 162 8.96 -2.75 27.99
CA ALA A 162 9.13 -1.44 28.60
C ALA A 162 7.80 -0.84 29.08
N PHE A 163 6.69 -1.17 28.42
CA PHE A 163 5.36 -0.61 28.69
C PHE A 163 4.30 -1.72 28.74
N PRO A 164 4.33 -2.61 29.75
CA PRO A 164 3.48 -3.81 29.80
C PRO A 164 1.99 -3.50 29.98
N ASN A 165 1.64 -2.31 30.49
CA ASN A 165 0.27 -1.93 30.83
C ASN A 165 -0.41 -1.12 29.71
N ILE A 166 0.16 -1.06 28.52
CA ILE A 166 -0.47 -0.37 27.38
C ILE A 166 -1.66 -1.18 26.91
N ILE A 167 -2.85 -0.56 26.99
CA ILE A 167 -4.08 -1.09 26.42
C ILE A 167 -4.18 -0.56 24.98
N PRO A 168 -4.18 -1.44 23.95
CA PRO A 168 -4.31 -1.01 22.57
C PRO A 168 -5.64 -0.31 22.32
N VAL A 169 -5.63 0.76 21.52
CA VAL A 169 -6.87 1.40 21.06
C VAL A 169 -7.64 0.42 20.17
N VAL A 170 -8.97 0.37 20.31
CA VAL A 170 -9.79 -0.47 19.43
C VAL A 170 -9.53 -0.05 17.97
N ARG A 171 -9.08 -1.00 17.16
CA ARG A 171 -8.84 -0.75 15.73
C ARG A 171 -10.17 -0.34 15.08
N PRO A 172 -10.24 0.79 14.37
CA PRO A 172 -11.46 1.21 13.69
C PRO A 172 -11.98 0.09 12.80
N GLN A 173 -13.24 -0.29 12.97
CA GLN A 173 -13.88 -1.22 12.06
C GLN A 173 -14.13 -0.51 10.75
N PHE A 174 -13.33 -0.84 9.74
CA PHE A 174 -13.60 -0.41 8.38
C PHE A 174 -14.64 -1.37 7.79
N SER A 175 -15.89 -0.91 7.70
CA SER A 175 -16.92 -1.60 6.94
C SER A 175 -16.53 -1.54 5.47
N CYS A 176 -15.98 -2.63 4.99
CA CYS A 176 -15.73 -3.01 3.60
C CYS A 176 -16.95 -2.95 2.65
N ASP A 177 -18.01 -2.21 2.99
CA ASP A 177 -19.06 -1.84 2.04
C ASP A 177 -18.53 -0.85 0.98
N SER A 178 -17.29 -0.38 1.15
CA SER A 178 -16.49 0.27 0.12
C SER A 178 -16.30 -0.65 -1.08
N LYS A 179 -17.27 -0.60 -1.99
CA LYS A 179 -17.17 -1.22 -3.31
C LYS A 179 -16.12 -0.48 -4.12
N VAL A 180 -15.39 -1.21 -4.95
CA VAL A 180 -14.61 -0.57 -6.00
C VAL A 180 -15.57 0.16 -6.92
N THR A 181 -15.43 1.48 -7.02
CA THR A 181 -16.20 2.32 -7.95
C THR A 181 -15.30 3.05 -8.92
N GLU A 182 -14.02 3.23 -8.60
CA GLU A 182 -13.09 3.99 -9.42
C GLU A 182 -12.12 3.10 -10.23
N PRO A 183 -12.13 3.20 -11.57
CA PRO A 183 -11.26 2.37 -12.42
C PRO A 183 -9.77 2.69 -12.22
N ASN A 184 -9.43 3.95 -11.95
CA ASN A 184 -8.05 4.36 -11.69
C ASN A 184 -7.52 3.77 -10.38
N TRP A 185 -8.38 3.60 -9.36
CA TRP A 185 -8.01 2.88 -8.14
C TRP A 185 -7.67 1.43 -8.45
N LEU A 186 -8.52 0.73 -9.22
CA LEU A 186 -8.27 -0.67 -9.57
C LEU A 186 -6.99 -0.80 -10.42
N ALA A 187 -6.72 0.15 -11.32
CA ALA A 187 -5.47 0.19 -12.08
C ALA A 187 -4.24 0.27 -11.16
N GLY A 188 -4.23 1.21 -10.20
CA GLY A 188 -3.14 1.35 -9.24
C GLY A 188 -2.97 0.12 -8.35
N PHE A 189 -4.08 -0.42 -7.82
CA PHE A 189 -4.06 -1.63 -7.01
C PHE A 189 -3.58 -2.85 -7.80
N THR A 190 -3.95 -2.94 -9.08
CA THR A 190 -3.46 -3.99 -10.00
C THR A 190 -1.98 -3.81 -10.34
N THR A 191 -1.47 -2.59 -10.44
CA THR A 191 -0.02 -2.37 -10.60
C THR A 191 0.78 -2.87 -9.40
N ALA A 192 0.21 -2.81 -8.20
CA ALA A 192 0.80 -3.34 -6.98
C ALA A 192 0.66 -4.87 -6.85
N GLU A 193 -0.57 -5.39 -6.91
CA GLU A 193 -0.90 -6.77 -6.50
C GLU A 193 -1.24 -7.70 -7.67
N GLY A 194 -1.26 -7.16 -8.89
CA GLY A 194 -1.69 -7.85 -10.09
C GLY A 194 -0.63 -8.72 -10.73
N CYS A 195 -1.09 -9.78 -11.36
CA CYS A 195 -0.25 -10.69 -12.12
C CYS A 195 -0.97 -11.12 -13.41
N PHE A 196 -0.37 -10.79 -14.55
CA PHE A 196 -0.81 -11.23 -15.88
C PHE A 196 0.05 -12.42 -16.30
N LEU A 197 -0.58 -13.57 -16.49
CA LEU A 197 0.07 -14.87 -16.67
C LEU A 197 -0.34 -15.46 -18.01
N VAL A 198 0.63 -16.10 -18.68
CA VAL A 198 0.37 -17.04 -19.77
C VAL A 198 0.68 -18.44 -19.25
N ARG A 199 -0.35 -19.25 -19.08
CA ARG A 199 -0.22 -20.64 -18.63
C ARG A 199 -0.21 -21.58 -19.82
N VAL A 200 0.83 -22.38 -19.93
CA VAL A 200 0.95 -23.44 -20.94
C VAL A 200 0.71 -24.78 -20.23
N MET A 201 -0.36 -25.48 -20.61
CA MET A 201 -0.77 -26.73 -19.99
C MET A 201 -0.75 -27.86 -21.02
N ASN A 202 -0.08 -28.96 -20.70
CA ASN A 202 -0.07 -30.16 -21.52
C ASN A 202 -1.30 -31.00 -21.18
N LYS A 203 -2.09 -31.34 -22.20
CA LYS A 203 -3.18 -32.30 -22.07
C LYS A 203 -2.65 -33.73 -22.15
N PRO A 204 -3.37 -34.72 -21.58
CA PRO A 204 -2.99 -36.13 -21.65
C PRO A 204 -2.78 -36.68 -23.07
N ASN A 205 -3.36 -36.03 -24.08
CA ASN A 205 -3.24 -36.42 -25.49
C ASN A 205 -2.09 -35.71 -26.24
N ASN A 206 -1.08 -35.19 -25.55
CA ASN A 206 0.02 -34.38 -26.10
C ASN A 206 -0.41 -33.06 -26.79
N ASN A 207 -1.68 -32.63 -26.66
CA ASN A 207 -2.06 -31.30 -27.10
C ASN A 207 -1.70 -30.25 -26.05
N THR A 208 -1.21 -29.11 -26.50
CA THR A 208 -0.92 -27.96 -25.63
C THR A 208 -2.12 -27.02 -25.58
N HIS A 209 -2.46 -26.55 -24.39
CA HIS A 209 -3.44 -25.48 -24.18
C HIS A 209 -2.74 -24.26 -23.58
N VAL A 210 -2.88 -23.11 -24.25
CA VAL A 210 -2.42 -21.82 -23.75
C VAL A 210 -3.61 -21.09 -23.15
N LEU A 211 -3.46 -20.64 -21.91
CA LEU A 211 -4.49 -19.93 -21.15
C LEU A 211 -3.92 -18.60 -20.66
N LEU A 212 -4.60 -17.51 -20.97
CA LEU A 212 -4.30 -16.22 -20.35
C LEU A 212 -4.97 -16.20 -18.97
N GLN A 213 -4.28 -15.67 -17.98
CA GLN A 213 -4.83 -15.55 -16.65
C GLN A 213 -4.46 -14.19 -16.07
N PHE A 214 -5.47 -13.46 -15.60
CA PHE A 214 -5.27 -12.33 -14.73
C PHE A 214 -5.53 -12.76 -13.28
N LYS A 215 -4.63 -12.38 -12.37
CA LYS A 215 -4.69 -12.70 -10.95
C LYS A 215 -4.47 -11.44 -10.11
N LEU A 216 -5.25 -11.27 -9.05
CA LEU A 216 -4.92 -10.43 -7.89
C LEU A 216 -4.81 -11.31 -6.65
N CYS A 217 -3.94 -10.96 -5.72
CA CYS A 217 -3.74 -11.69 -4.47
C CYS A 217 -3.59 -10.69 -3.32
N GLN A 218 -4.27 -10.92 -2.20
CA GLN A 218 -4.10 -10.10 -0.99
C GLN A 218 -4.40 -10.92 0.26
N HIS A 219 -4.10 -10.38 1.45
CA HIS A 219 -4.49 -11.03 2.71
C HIS A 219 -6.01 -11.23 2.84
N ILE A 220 -6.45 -12.34 3.44
CA ILE A 220 -7.87 -12.73 3.58
C ILE A 220 -8.76 -11.69 4.29
N ARG A 221 -8.14 -10.76 5.03
CA ARG A 221 -8.83 -9.66 5.72
C ARG A 221 -9.56 -8.71 4.76
N ASP A 222 -9.17 -8.73 3.49
CA ASP A 222 -9.74 -7.92 2.42
C ASP A 222 -10.66 -8.75 1.49
N GLU A 223 -11.16 -9.91 1.94
CA GLU A 223 -12.03 -10.80 1.14
C GLU A 223 -13.23 -10.07 0.53
N LYS A 224 -13.91 -9.25 1.32
CA LYS A 224 -15.12 -8.54 0.88
C LYS A 224 -14.81 -7.52 -0.23
N LEU A 225 -13.65 -6.87 -0.18
CA LEU A 225 -13.17 -6.00 -1.26
C LEU A 225 -12.99 -6.81 -2.55
N PHE A 226 -12.37 -7.99 -2.48
CA PHE A 226 -12.18 -8.87 -3.64
C PHE A 226 -13.50 -9.35 -4.25
N ARG A 227 -14.53 -9.60 -3.42
CA ARG A 227 -15.88 -9.89 -3.93
C ARG A 227 -16.45 -8.69 -4.70
N SER A 228 -16.25 -7.47 -4.22
CA SER A 228 -16.68 -6.27 -4.96
C SER A 228 -15.92 -6.04 -6.27
N ILE A 229 -14.69 -6.54 -6.42
CA ILE A 229 -13.94 -6.49 -7.68
C ILE A 229 -14.62 -7.35 -8.76
N VAL A 230 -15.21 -8.50 -8.38
CA VAL A 230 -16.01 -9.32 -9.30
C VAL A 230 -17.22 -8.54 -9.80
N ASP A 231 -17.93 -7.88 -8.89
CA ASP A 231 -19.10 -7.07 -9.24
C ASP A 231 -18.70 -5.89 -10.14
N PHE A 232 -17.58 -5.22 -9.84
CA PHE A 232 -17.07 -4.08 -10.60
C PHE A 232 -16.64 -4.45 -12.03
N LEU A 233 -15.93 -5.56 -12.19
CA LEU A 233 -15.47 -6.03 -13.50
C LEU A 233 -16.56 -6.79 -14.28
N GLY A 234 -17.62 -7.23 -13.61
CA GLY A 234 -18.64 -8.10 -14.20
C GLY A 234 -18.13 -9.49 -14.56
N CYS A 235 -16.95 -9.88 -14.07
CA CYS A 235 -16.29 -11.13 -14.41
C CYS A 235 -15.31 -11.60 -13.32
N GLY A 236 -14.77 -12.80 -13.50
CA GLY A 236 -13.78 -13.41 -12.61
C GLY A 236 -14.39 -14.15 -11.42
N ARG A 237 -13.52 -14.72 -10.59
CA ARG A 237 -13.89 -15.56 -9.44
C ARG A 237 -12.94 -15.30 -8.28
N VAL A 238 -13.50 -15.36 -7.06
CA VAL A 238 -12.75 -15.22 -5.81
C VAL A 238 -12.54 -16.60 -5.18
N TYR A 239 -11.30 -16.85 -4.77
CA TYR A 239 -10.89 -18.03 -4.01
C TYR A 239 -10.25 -17.58 -2.72
N THR A 240 -10.47 -18.32 -1.64
CA THR A 240 -9.92 -17.98 -0.33
C THR A 240 -9.19 -19.17 0.27
N ASN A 241 -8.18 -18.86 1.08
CA ASN A 241 -7.57 -19.81 2.01
C ASN A 241 -7.37 -19.13 3.37
N LYS A 242 -6.67 -19.80 4.30
CA LYS A 242 -6.47 -19.30 5.67
C LYS A 242 -5.74 -17.96 5.77
N ARG A 243 -5.03 -17.53 4.73
CA ARG A 243 -4.16 -16.34 4.74
C ARG A 243 -4.43 -15.37 3.60
N SER A 244 -4.85 -15.85 2.44
CA SER A 244 -5.08 -15.01 1.27
C SER A 244 -6.49 -15.11 0.70
N VAL A 245 -6.87 -14.04 0.02
CA VAL A 245 -7.92 -14.01 -0.98
C VAL A 245 -7.27 -13.78 -2.35
N ASP A 246 -7.74 -14.52 -3.34
CA ASP A 246 -7.24 -14.48 -4.71
C ASP A 246 -8.40 -14.23 -5.66
N PHE A 247 -8.27 -13.24 -6.55
CA PHE A 247 -9.17 -13.03 -7.68
C PHE A 247 -8.52 -13.63 -8.93
N PHE A 248 -9.30 -14.34 -9.74
CA PHE A 248 -8.85 -14.86 -11.03
C PHE A 248 -9.84 -14.54 -12.14
N TYR A 249 -9.28 -14.20 -13.30
CA TYR A 249 -9.97 -14.18 -14.59
C TYR A 249 -9.14 -14.98 -15.60
N TYR A 250 -9.82 -15.71 -16.48
CA TYR A 250 -9.26 -16.65 -17.45
C TYR A 250 -9.75 -16.30 -18.85
#